data_AF-A0A8B7PMG6-F1
#
_entry.id   AF-A0A8B7PMG6-F1
#
_cell.length_a   1.000
_cell.length_b   1.000
_cell.length_c   1.000
_cell.angle_alpha   90.00
_cell.angle_beta   90.00
_cell.angle_gamma   90.00
#
_symmetry.space_group_name_H-M   'P 1'
#
loop_
_entity.id
_entity.type
_entity.pdbx_description
1 polymer ?
#
loop_
_entity_poly.entity_id
_entity_poly.type
_entity_poly.pdbx_seq_one_letter_code
_entity_poly.pdbx_strand_id
1 'polypeptide(L)'
;MPDTSAKILQIMNLPDATHWRLPNALPHAVPSGCKVTKPEPLIKKITDEELQQWQLQFKGTDDSAAKCQVKKNSAVVLPAIVNVDIESLKKMIDEQGDKVRALKAGGASKADISADVATLLQLKNQLAQAQGAPAVPPAKDKKQKKAPPVAVVGSVNGPPAASAPASADAERLQMLVAQQGEAVRTLKSSGASKDAVAAEVTKLLQLKSELAVALGVDVSSLSAPSKSSKKKK
;
A
#
# COMPACT_ATOMS: atom_id res chain seq x y z
N MET A 1 8.19 21.64 -18.64
CA MET A 1 7.00 21.11 -17.94
C MET A 1 6.32 20.07 -18.84
N PRO A 2 6.77 18.80 -18.79
CA PRO A 2 6.21 17.75 -19.63
C PRO A 2 4.73 17.49 -19.32
N ASP A 3 4.36 17.47 -18.04
CA ASP A 3 2.98 17.21 -17.59
C ASP A 3 2.01 18.30 -18.05
N THR A 4 2.42 19.56 -17.94
CA THR A 4 1.65 20.71 -18.45
C THR A 4 1.46 20.63 -19.95
N SER A 5 2.51 20.23 -20.69
CA SER A 5 2.43 20.01 -22.14
C SER A 5 1.46 18.89 -22.48
N ALA A 6 1.52 17.76 -21.79
CA ALA A 6 0.59 16.64 -21.99
C ALA A 6 -0.86 17.07 -21.72
N LYS A 7 -1.09 17.85 -20.66
CA LYS A 7 -2.42 18.39 -20.33
C LYS A 7 -2.96 19.30 -21.43
N ILE A 8 -2.12 20.13 -22.06
CA ILE A 8 -2.52 20.95 -23.22
C ILE A 8 -2.92 20.04 -24.39
N LEU A 9 -2.14 19.01 -24.70
CA LEU A 9 -2.43 18.07 -25.80
C LEU A 9 -3.73 17.30 -25.54
N GLN A 10 -3.96 16.89 -24.31
CA GLN A 10 -5.22 16.29 -23.88
C GLN A 10 -6.40 17.25 -24.07
N ILE A 11 -6.26 18.53 -23.70
CA ILE A 11 -7.31 19.54 -23.93
C ILE A 11 -7.62 19.69 -25.42
N MET A 12 -6.58 19.62 -26.26
CA MET A 12 -6.68 19.73 -27.72
C MET A 12 -7.02 18.42 -28.43
N ASN A 13 -7.21 17.31 -27.69
CA ASN A 13 -7.38 15.96 -28.23
C ASN A 13 -6.29 15.54 -29.23
N LEU A 14 -5.04 15.93 -28.97
CA LEU A 14 -3.86 15.56 -29.75
C LEU A 14 -3.12 14.40 -29.06
N PRO A 15 -2.45 13.52 -29.82
CA PRO A 15 -1.64 12.45 -29.26
C PRO A 15 -0.46 12.99 -28.45
N ASP A 16 0.00 12.22 -27.46
CA ASP A 16 1.12 12.59 -26.61
C ASP A 16 2.42 12.83 -27.41
N ALA A 17 3.11 13.92 -27.08
CA ALA A 17 4.29 14.42 -27.80
C ALA A 17 5.58 13.61 -27.61
N THR A 18 5.50 12.35 -27.16
CA THR A 18 6.67 11.51 -26.83
C THR A 18 7.61 11.29 -28.02
N HIS A 19 7.12 11.47 -29.24
CA HIS A 19 7.89 11.37 -30.48
C HIS A 19 8.00 12.67 -31.27
N TRP A 20 7.56 13.81 -30.73
CA TRP A 20 7.62 15.09 -31.45
C TRP A 20 9.04 15.65 -31.45
N ARG A 21 9.65 15.74 -32.63
CA ARG A 21 10.84 16.57 -32.87
C ARG A 21 10.37 18.00 -33.12
N LEU A 22 10.93 18.97 -32.39
CA LEU A 22 10.67 20.39 -32.66
C LEU A 22 11.17 20.72 -34.07
N PRO A 23 10.28 21.11 -35.01
CA PRO A 23 10.69 21.50 -36.35
C PRO A 23 11.30 22.92 -36.32
N ASN A 24 12.10 23.25 -37.33
CA ASN A 24 12.76 24.56 -37.45
C ASN A 24 11.82 25.67 -37.97
N ALA A 25 10.59 25.32 -38.31
CA ALA A 25 9.50 26.21 -38.72
C ALA A 25 8.20 25.75 -38.03
N LEU A 26 7.24 26.65 -37.80
CA LEU A 26 5.98 26.31 -37.12
C LEU A 26 5.01 25.60 -38.09
N PRO A 27 4.76 24.28 -37.94
CA PRO A 27 3.76 23.61 -38.75
C PRO A 27 2.35 23.93 -38.23
N HIS A 28 1.35 23.88 -39.11
CA HIS A 28 -0.05 23.79 -38.69
C HIS A 28 -0.30 22.39 -38.13
N ALA A 29 -0.02 22.21 -36.84
CA ALA A 29 -0.09 20.93 -36.15
C ALA A 29 -1.51 20.51 -35.73
N VAL A 30 -2.46 21.46 -35.71
CA VAL A 30 -3.85 21.21 -35.33
C VAL A 30 -4.69 21.03 -36.60
N PRO A 31 -5.26 19.84 -36.83
CA PRO A 31 -6.17 19.61 -37.95
C PRO A 31 -7.40 20.51 -37.89
N SER A 32 -7.88 20.96 -39.06
CA SER A 32 -9.13 21.72 -39.17
C SER A 32 -10.30 20.86 -38.67
N GLY A 33 -11.10 21.40 -37.75
CA GLY A 33 -12.26 20.70 -37.16
C GLY A 33 -12.00 19.99 -35.82
N CYS A 34 -10.80 20.08 -35.23
CA CYS A 34 -10.55 19.58 -33.87
C CYS A 34 -11.41 20.32 -32.83
N LYS A 35 -12.21 19.55 -32.08
CA LYS A 35 -13.02 20.07 -30.97
C LYS A 35 -12.17 20.12 -29.71
N VAL A 36 -11.83 21.32 -29.26
CA VAL A 36 -11.16 21.56 -27.98
C VAL A 36 -12.12 21.14 -26.87
N THR A 37 -11.62 20.32 -25.93
CA THR A 37 -12.39 19.94 -24.74
C THR A 37 -12.49 21.12 -23.76
N LYS A 38 -13.35 21.02 -22.73
CA LYS A 38 -13.63 22.14 -21.82
C LYS A 38 -12.32 22.70 -21.23
N PRO A 39 -12.04 24.02 -21.35
CA PRO A 39 -10.78 24.58 -20.88
C PRO A 39 -10.65 24.45 -19.36
N GLU A 40 -9.55 23.85 -18.91
CA GLU A 40 -9.21 23.71 -17.50
C GLU A 40 -8.06 24.68 -17.15
N PRO A 41 -8.09 25.36 -15.98
CA PRO A 41 -6.98 26.21 -15.57
C PRO A 41 -5.68 25.40 -15.46
N LEU A 42 -4.69 25.80 -16.26
CA LEU A 42 -3.45 25.06 -16.44
C LEU A 42 -2.45 25.27 -15.29
N ILE A 43 -2.52 26.44 -14.65
CA ILE A 43 -1.59 26.88 -13.62
C ILE A 43 -2.40 27.40 -12.44
N LYS A 44 -1.93 27.08 -11.22
CA LYS A 44 -2.48 27.61 -9.96
C LYS A 44 -1.60 28.76 -9.49
N LYS A 45 -2.23 29.82 -8.98
CA LYS A 45 -1.51 30.91 -8.31
C LYS A 45 -1.01 30.40 -6.96
N ILE A 46 0.28 30.59 -6.71
CA ILE A 46 0.88 30.30 -5.39
C ILE A 46 0.42 31.39 -4.42
N THR A 47 -0.13 31.01 -3.28
CA THR A 47 -0.57 31.95 -2.24
C THR A 47 0.58 32.31 -1.29
N ASP A 48 0.49 33.47 -0.65
CA ASP A 48 1.52 33.91 0.31
C ASP A 48 1.62 32.97 1.52
N GLU A 49 0.51 32.33 1.90
CA GLU A 49 0.45 31.32 2.97
C GLU A 49 1.23 30.05 2.60
N GLU A 50 1.04 29.52 1.39
CA GLU A 50 1.81 28.37 0.87
C GLU A 50 3.30 28.70 0.81
N LEU A 51 3.62 29.93 0.43
CA LEU A 51 4.98 30.42 0.33
C LEU A 51 5.63 30.53 1.72
N GLN A 52 4.92 31.03 2.72
CA GLN A 52 5.37 31.04 4.12
C GLN A 52 5.57 29.63 4.67
N GLN A 53 4.68 28.69 4.34
CA GLN A 53 4.84 27.28 4.76
C GLN A 53 6.09 26.66 4.16
N TRP A 54 6.32 26.82 2.85
CA TRP A 54 7.55 26.34 2.22
C TRP A 54 8.78 27.06 2.75
N GLN A 55 8.71 28.36 3.03
CA GLN A 55 9.79 29.06 3.71
C GLN A 55 10.05 28.45 5.08
N LEU A 56 9.06 28.15 5.91
CA LEU A 56 9.32 27.51 7.20
C LEU A 56 9.89 26.09 7.07
N GLN A 57 9.43 25.32 6.09
CA GLN A 57 9.89 23.95 5.86
C GLN A 57 11.30 23.87 5.29
N PHE A 58 11.70 24.84 4.46
CA PHE A 58 12.96 24.83 3.71
C PHE A 58 13.92 25.96 4.09
N LYS A 59 13.54 26.88 4.98
CA LYS A 59 14.48 27.84 5.60
C LYS A 59 15.41 27.01 6.48
N GLY A 60 16.62 26.83 5.99
CA GLY A 60 17.66 26.11 6.72
C GLY A 60 17.76 26.64 8.14
N THR A 61 17.85 25.72 9.10
CA THR A 61 18.25 26.06 10.47
C THR A 61 19.68 26.60 10.43
N ASP A 62 19.89 27.80 10.96
CA ASP A 62 21.22 28.43 11.09
C ASP A 62 22.18 27.63 12.02
N ASP A 63 21.73 26.52 12.62
CA ASP A 63 22.55 25.57 13.40
C ASP A 63 23.59 24.78 12.57
N SER A 64 23.69 25.02 11.26
CA SER A 64 24.84 24.56 10.46
C SER A 64 25.93 25.62 10.30
N ALA A 65 25.93 26.69 11.12
CA ALA A 65 27.04 27.64 11.23
C ALA A 65 28.02 27.33 12.38
N ALA A 66 27.74 26.37 13.28
CA ALA A 66 28.57 26.11 14.46
C ALA A 66 29.50 24.88 14.40
N LYS A 67 29.53 24.10 13.30
CA LYS A 67 30.58 23.08 13.12
C LYS A 67 30.77 22.62 11.67
N CYS A 68 31.44 23.44 10.87
CA CYS A 68 32.09 22.97 9.64
C CYS A 68 33.52 23.51 9.59
N GLN A 69 34.44 22.82 10.27
CA GLN A 69 35.85 22.90 9.93
C GLN A 69 36.08 22.12 8.65
N VAL A 70 36.38 22.85 7.59
CA VAL A 70 36.75 22.32 6.28
C VAL A 70 38.10 21.62 6.38
N LYS A 71 38.09 20.28 6.34
CA LYS A 71 39.19 19.52 5.72
C LYS A 71 38.87 19.42 4.24
N LYS A 72 39.73 20.03 3.43
CA LYS A 72 39.77 19.89 1.98
C LYS A 72 39.81 18.40 1.65
N ASN A 73 38.94 17.95 0.74
CA ASN A 73 39.35 17.30 -0.50
C ASN A 73 38.19 17.23 -1.50
N SER A 74 38.54 17.61 -2.72
CA SER A 74 37.73 17.61 -3.95
C SER A 74 37.33 16.19 -4.35
N ALA A 75 36.05 15.98 -4.67
CA ALA A 75 35.61 15.09 -5.75
C ALA A 75 34.11 15.27 -6.03
N VAL A 76 33.82 15.47 -7.31
CA VAL A 76 32.53 15.59 -7.99
C VAL A 76 31.66 14.35 -7.81
N VAL A 77 30.39 14.45 -7.35
CA VAL A 77 29.30 13.50 -7.70
C VAL A 77 27.91 14.15 -7.60
N LEU A 78 27.07 13.83 -8.59
CA LEU A 78 25.63 14.02 -8.79
C LEU A 78 24.75 13.34 -7.67
N PRO A 79 23.41 13.47 -7.68
CA PRO A 79 22.58 13.76 -6.51
C PRO A 79 22.48 12.61 -5.50
N ALA A 80 22.72 12.94 -4.24
CA ALA A 80 22.61 12.02 -3.12
C ALA A 80 21.13 11.72 -2.82
N ILE A 81 20.77 10.47 -3.14
CA ILE A 81 19.90 9.57 -2.38
C ILE A 81 19.58 10.13 -0.98
N VAL A 82 18.28 10.28 -0.70
CA VAL A 82 17.77 10.47 0.66
C VAL A 82 18.17 9.26 1.50
N ASN A 83 19.37 9.32 2.10
CA ASN A 83 19.74 8.45 3.20
C ASN A 83 18.80 8.82 4.35
N VAL A 84 17.65 8.14 4.40
CA VAL A 84 16.77 8.18 5.55
C VAL A 84 17.61 7.64 6.70
N ASP A 85 17.98 8.52 7.61
CA ASP A 85 18.95 8.21 8.66
C ASP A 85 18.37 7.08 9.52
N ILE A 86 18.87 5.86 9.34
CA ILE A 86 18.32 4.63 9.93
C ILE A 86 18.28 4.76 11.46
N GLU A 87 19.24 5.47 12.04
CA GLU A 87 19.32 5.76 13.46
C GLU A 87 18.20 6.70 13.94
N SER A 88 17.86 7.72 13.15
CA SER A 88 16.74 8.62 13.44
C SER A 88 15.41 7.87 13.37
N LEU A 89 15.20 7.05 12.33
CA LEU A 89 14.00 6.21 12.21
C LEU A 89 13.82 5.26 13.39
N LYS A 90 14.90 4.63 13.87
CA LYS A 90 14.87 3.75 15.05
C LYS A 90 14.38 4.51 16.30
N LYS A 91 14.93 5.70 16.56
CA LYS A 91 14.51 6.56 17.68
C LYS A 91 13.03 6.93 17.59
N MET A 92 12.56 7.34 16.41
CA MET A 92 11.13 7.68 16.20
C MET A 92 10.20 6.48 16.40
N ILE A 93 10.64 5.26 16.02
CA ILE A 93 9.89 4.02 16.26
C ILE A 93 9.78 3.72 17.75
N ASP A 94 10.86 3.92 18.51
CA ASP A 94 10.87 3.69 19.96
C ASP A 94 9.98 4.71 20.68
N GLU A 95 10.11 6.00 20.36
CA GLU A 95 9.26 7.08 20.89
C GLU A 95 7.77 6.85 20.59
N GLN A 96 7.45 6.50 19.33
CA GLN A 96 6.06 6.21 18.94
C GLN A 96 5.55 4.93 19.60
N GLY A 97 6.41 3.92 19.79
CA GLY A 97 6.08 2.72 20.54
C GLY A 97 5.74 3.00 22.00
N ASP A 98 6.47 3.93 22.64
CA ASP A 98 6.21 4.37 24.01
C ASP A 98 4.92 5.17 24.12
N LYS A 99 4.61 6.05 23.16
CA LYS A 99 3.32 6.75 23.09
C LYS A 99 2.15 5.76 22.98
N VAL A 100 2.26 4.76 22.10
CA VAL A 100 1.22 3.71 21.97
C VAL A 100 1.07 2.89 23.26
N ARG A 101 2.17 2.55 23.95
CA ARG A 101 2.13 1.86 25.25
C ARG A 101 1.48 2.73 26.33
N ALA A 102 1.83 4.00 26.41
CA ALA A 102 1.27 4.96 27.36
C ALA A 102 -0.22 5.20 27.13
N LEU A 103 -0.65 5.38 25.87
CA LEU A 103 -2.07 5.55 25.52
C LEU A 103 -2.89 4.29 25.80
N LYS A 104 -2.31 3.11 25.58
CA LYS A 104 -2.94 1.84 25.96
C LYS A 104 -3.07 1.67 27.48
N ALA A 105 -2.07 2.10 28.24
CA ALA A 105 -2.11 2.07 29.71
C ALA A 105 -3.07 3.13 30.29
N GLY A 106 -3.13 4.31 29.67
CA GLY A 106 -4.01 5.42 30.04
C GLY A 106 -5.46 5.29 29.56
N GLY A 107 -5.79 4.22 28.82
CA GLY A 107 -7.16 3.97 28.36
C GLY A 107 -7.69 4.99 27.34
N ALA A 108 -6.80 5.57 26.53
CA ALA A 108 -7.17 6.50 25.47
C ALA A 108 -8.14 5.87 24.45
N SER A 109 -8.81 6.70 23.65
CA SER A 109 -9.82 6.20 22.72
C SER A 109 -9.20 5.24 21.69
N LYS A 110 -9.97 4.23 21.28
CA LYS A 110 -9.53 3.24 20.29
C LYS A 110 -9.15 3.90 18.95
N ALA A 111 -9.75 5.05 18.62
CA ALA A 111 -9.44 5.79 17.39
C ALA A 111 -8.01 6.34 17.44
N ASP A 112 -7.62 6.98 18.55
CA ASP A 112 -6.29 7.57 18.72
C ASP A 112 -5.20 6.50 18.75
N ILE A 113 -5.45 5.39 19.46
CA ILE A 113 -4.55 4.22 19.49
C ILE A 113 -4.37 3.64 18.08
N SER A 114 -5.44 3.58 17.27
CA SER A 114 -5.36 3.02 15.91
C SER A 114 -4.58 3.91 14.95
N ALA A 115 -4.69 5.23 15.09
CA ALA A 115 -3.92 6.20 14.32
C ALA A 115 -2.42 6.06 14.64
N ASP A 116 -2.04 6.06 15.92
CA ASP A 116 -0.64 5.96 16.33
C ASP A 116 0.01 4.62 15.98
N VAL A 117 -0.76 3.52 16.01
CA VAL A 117 -0.30 2.21 15.55
C VAL A 117 -0.07 2.19 14.03
N ALA A 118 -0.90 2.87 13.24
CA ALA A 118 -0.68 3.00 11.80
C ALA A 118 0.62 3.75 11.50
N THR A 119 0.90 4.84 12.22
CA THR A 119 2.16 5.60 12.11
C THR A 119 3.37 4.72 12.49
N LEU A 120 3.26 3.93 13.56
CA LEU A 120 4.32 3.01 13.98
C LEU A 120 4.64 1.95 12.93
N LEU A 121 3.61 1.40 12.26
CA LEU A 121 3.79 0.43 11.17
C LEU A 121 4.45 1.08 9.94
N GLN A 122 4.06 2.31 9.60
CA GLN A 122 4.66 3.06 8.50
C GLN A 122 6.16 3.34 8.75
N LEU A 123 6.54 3.76 9.96
CA LEU A 123 7.94 3.98 10.33
C LEU A 123 8.77 2.69 10.27
N LYS A 124 8.21 1.56 10.73
CA LYS A 124 8.87 0.24 10.61
C LYS A 124 9.07 -0.18 9.15
N ASN A 125 8.11 0.10 8.28
CA ASN A 125 8.24 -0.15 6.84
C ASN A 125 9.34 0.73 6.22
N GLN A 126 9.41 2.01 6.58
CA GLN A 126 10.47 2.90 6.12
C GLN A 126 11.86 2.44 6.59
N LEU A 127 11.97 1.97 7.84
CA LEU A 127 13.21 1.39 8.34
C LEU A 127 13.60 0.12 7.56
N ALA A 128 12.64 -0.78 7.28
CA ALA A 128 12.90 -1.99 6.51
C ALA A 128 13.36 -1.68 5.07
N GLN A 129 12.74 -0.69 4.43
CA GLN A 129 13.13 -0.18 3.11
C GLN A 129 14.53 0.46 3.14
N ALA A 130 14.84 1.27 4.16
CA ALA A 130 16.13 1.93 4.31
C ALA A 130 17.27 0.96 4.64
N GLN A 131 16.98 -0.14 5.35
CA GLN A 131 17.95 -1.20 5.65
C GLN A 131 18.20 -2.14 4.45
N GLY A 132 17.55 -1.93 3.30
CA GLY A 132 17.73 -2.75 2.11
C GLY A 132 17.33 -4.22 2.31
N ALA A 133 16.59 -4.52 3.37
CA ALA A 133 16.15 -5.87 3.68
C ALA A 133 14.79 -6.10 3.02
N PRO A 134 14.69 -6.99 2.00
CA PRO A 134 13.38 -7.40 1.51
C PRO A 134 12.62 -8.04 2.66
N ALA A 135 11.35 -7.69 2.79
CA ALA A 135 10.42 -8.34 3.69
C ALA A 135 10.46 -9.87 3.50
N VAL A 136 11.20 -10.57 4.36
CA VAL A 136 11.06 -12.01 4.60
C VAL A 136 11.29 -12.26 6.10
N PRO A 137 10.33 -12.86 6.84
CA PRO A 137 10.55 -13.38 8.18
C PRO A 137 11.54 -14.58 8.16
N PRO A 138 12.19 -14.90 9.28
CA PRO A 138 13.41 -15.72 9.31
C PRO A 138 13.18 -17.17 8.85
N ALA A 139 13.89 -17.57 7.79
CA ALA A 139 14.05 -18.96 7.39
C ALA A 139 15.05 -19.66 8.33
N LYS A 140 14.62 -20.76 8.93
CA LYS A 140 15.49 -21.77 9.54
C LYS A 140 15.93 -22.75 8.47
N ASP A 141 17.23 -23.01 8.42
CA ASP A 141 17.91 -24.03 7.62
C ASP A 141 17.31 -25.44 7.77
N LYS A 142 17.16 -26.15 6.63
CA LYS A 142 17.63 -27.54 6.41
C LYS A 142 17.46 -28.00 4.95
N LYS A 143 18.50 -27.75 4.16
CA LYS A 143 19.29 -28.68 3.31
C LYS A 143 18.60 -29.88 2.58
N GLN A 144 18.83 -29.89 1.25
CA GLN A 144 18.88 -31.01 0.25
C GLN A 144 17.53 -31.52 -0.31
N LYS A 145 17.30 -31.75 -1.62
CA LYS A 145 18.20 -32.14 -2.74
C LYS A 145 17.46 -32.01 -4.10
N LYS A 146 18.19 -31.57 -5.14
CA LYS A 146 18.12 -31.87 -6.59
C LYS A 146 16.83 -31.62 -7.44
N ALA A 147 17.02 -30.85 -8.52
CA ALA A 147 16.29 -30.96 -9.81
C ALA A 147 17.19 -31.70 -10.84
N PRO A 148 16.85 -31.88 -12.15
CA PRO A 148 15.57 -31.92 -12.92
C PRO A 148 15.48 -33.30 -13.71
N PRO A 149 14.77 -33.58 -14.85
CA PRO A 149 14.12 -32.69 -15.83
C PRO A 149 12.80 -33.15 -16.55
N VAL A 150 12.22 -32.17 -17.28
CA VAL A 150 11.34 -32.20 -18.48
C VAL A 150 10.23 -33.26 -18.65
N ALA A 151 8.98 -32.82 -18.89
CA ALA A 151 8.18 -33.23 -20.06
C ALA A 151 6.84 -32.48 -20.14
N VAL A 152 6.54 -32.10 -21.38
CA VAL A 152 5.29 -31.56 -21.94
C VAL A 152 4.22 -32.67 -22.05
N VAL A 153 2.95 -32.25 -22.16
CA VAL A 153 1.75 -32.97 -22.66
C VAL A 153 0.89 -33.73 -21.65
N GLY A 154 -0.42 -33.48 -21.72
CA GLY A 154 -1.42 -34.39 -21.13
C GLY A 154 -2.79 -33.79 -20.83
N SER A 155 -3.46 -33.20 -21.82
CA SER A 155 -4.93 -33.08 -21.80
C SER A 155 -5.51 -34.43 -22.19
N VAL A 156 -6.36 -35.02 -21.32
CA VAL A 156 -7.45 -35.92 -21.74
C VAL A 156 -8.62 -35.80 -20.76
N ASN A 157 -9.77 -35.46 -21.34
CA ASN A 157 -11.10 -35.54 -20.74
C ASN A 157 -11.49 -36.99 -20.45
N GLY A 158 -12.29 -37.19 -19.40
CA GLY A 158 -13.05 -38.43 -19.16
C GLY A 158 -13.69 -38.52 -17.77
N PRO A 159 -14.97 -38.14 -17.61
CA PRO A 159 -15.81 -38.41 -16.42
C PRO A 159 -16.55 -39.78 -16.58
N PRO A 160 -17.43 -40.26 -15.67
CA PRO A 160 -17.74 -39.91 -14.26
C PRO A 160 -17.81 -41.13 -13.30
N ALA A 161 -17.48 -41.00 -12.01
CA ALA A 161 -18.03 -41.87 -10.95
C ALA A 161 -17.78 -41.36 -9.52
N ALA A 162 -18.84 -40.84 -8.90
CA ALA A 162 -19.19 -40.93 -7.47
C ALA A 162 -18.16 -40.49 -6.40
N SER A 163 -18.00 -39.16 -6.23
CA SER A 163 -17.90 -38.48 -4.93
C SER A 163 -18.15 -36.98 -5.10
N ALA A 164 -19.34 -36.60 -5.57
CA ALA A 164 -19.77 -35.21 -5.68
C ALA A 164 -20.88 -34.92 -4.66
N PRO A 165 -20.53 -34.28 -3.54
CA PRO A 165 -21.25 -33.05 -3.18
C PRO A 165 -20.33 -31.89 -2.76
N ALA A 166 -19.04 -32.14 -2.50
CA ALA A 166 -18.15 -31.12 -1.91
C ALA A 166 -17.88 -29.90 -2.81
N SER A 167 -17.88 -30.05 -4.15
CA SER A 167 -17.61 -28.93 -5.07
C SER A 167 -18.80 -27.97 -5.20
N ALA A 168 -20.03 -28.50 -5.27
CA ALA A 168 -21.23 -27.68 -5.45
C ALA A 168 -21.57 -26.89 -4.17
N ASP A 169 -21.39 -27.50 -3.00
CA ASP A 169 -21.57 -26.82 -1.71
C ASP A 169 -20.48 -25.75 -1.50
N ALA A 170 -19.23 -26.01 -1.89
CA ALA A 170 -18.15 -25.03 -1.84
C ALA A 170 -18.40 -23.84 -2.78
N GLU A 171 -18.87 -24.07 -4.01
CA GLU A 171 -19.24 -23.00 -4.96
C GLU A 171 -20.42 -22.17 -4.44
N ARG A 172 -21.44 -22.81 -3.87
CA ARG A 172 -22.58 -22.12 -3.25
C ARG A 172 -22.14 -21.27 -2.05
N LEU A 173 -21.27 -21.79 -1.19
CA LEU A 173 -20.70 -21.05 -0.05
C LEU A 173 -19.83 -19.88 -0.51
N GLN A 174 -19.05 -20.04 -1.58
CA GLN A 174 -18.28 -18.95 -2.20
C GLN A 174 -19.18 -17.82 -2.69
N MET A 175 -20.27 -18.15 -3.38
CA MET A 175 -21.26 -17.18 -3.85
C MET A 175 -21.90 -16.43 -2.67
N LEU A 176 -22.29 -17.13 -1.59
CA LEU A 176 -22.84 -16.53 -0.38
C LEU A 176 -21.82 -15.63 0.34
N VAL A 177 -20.55 -16.02 0.42
CA VAL A 177 -19.46 -15.19 0.98
C VAL A 177 -19.27 -13.91 0.15
N ALA A 178 -19.34 -14.01 -1.18
CA ALA A 178 -19.24 -12.84 -2.06
C ALA A 178 -20.44 -11.89 -1.87
N GLN A 179 -21.66 -12.43 -1.86
CA GLN A 179 -22.89 -11.67 -1.66
C GLN A 179 -22.91 -10.96 -0.29
N GLN A 180 -22.57 -11.69 0.77
CA GLN A 180 -22.49 -11.16 2.12
C GLN A 180 -21.36 -10.11 2.24
N GLY A 181 -20.24 -10.32 1.55
CA GLY A 181 -19.15 -9.36 1.47
C GLY A 181 -19.57 -8.03 0.82
N GLU A 182 -20.40 -8.08 -0.21
CA GLU A 182 -20.97 -6.89 -0.85
C GLU A 182 -21.97 -6.19 0.08
N ALA A 183 -22.86 -6.94 0.75
CA ALA A 183 -23.78 -6.39 1.74
C ALA A 183 -23.07 -5.62 2.88
N VAL A 184 -21.94 -6.14 3.37
CA VAL A 184 -21.11 -5.43 4.35
C VAL A 184 -20.51 -4.14 3.77
N ARG A 185 -20.06 -4.15 2.50
CA ARG A 185 -19.52 -2.95 1.82
C ARG A 185 -20.59 -1.90 1.58
N THR A 186 -21.79 -2.31 1.17
CA THR A 186 -22.94 -1.41 0.97
C THR A 186 -23.39 -0.82 2.30
N LEU A 187 -23.54 -1.62 3.36
CA LEU A 187 -23.94 -1.13 4.69
C LEU A 187 -22.92 -0.15 5.28
N LYS A 188 -21.62 -0.39 5.04
CA LYS A 188 -20.56 0.51 5.49
C LYS A 188 -20.54 1.83 4.70
N SER A 189 -20.82 1.80 3.40
CA SER A 189 -20.86 3.00 2.55
C SER A 189 -22.17 3.80 2.72
N SER A 190 -23.28 3.13 3.03
CA SER A 190 -24.57 3.77 3.33
C SER A 190 -24.66 4.33 4.76
N GLY A 191 -23.63 4.17 5.58
CA GLY A 191 -23.60 4.68 6.95
C GLY A 191 -24.56 3.97 7.91
N ALA A 192 -24.81 2.67 7.72
CA ALA A 192 -25.67 1.89 8.62
C ALA A 192 -25.12 1.84 10.06
N SER A 193 -25.95 1.47 11.03
CA SER A 193 -25.56 1.39 12.43
C SER A 193 -24.42 0.38 12.64
N LYS A 194 -23.53 0.66 13.60
CA LYS A 194 -22.38 -0.21 13.91
C LYS A 194 -22.82 -1.63 14.30
N ASP A 195 -23.96 -1.76 14.96
CA ASP A 195 -24.54 -3.05 15.35
C ASP A 195 -25.01 -3.85 14.13
N ALA A 196 -25.64 -3.20 13.14
CA ALA A 196 -26.04 -3.86 11.89
C ALA A 196 -24.83 -4.33 11.08
N VAL A 197 -23.77 -3.51 11.00
CA VAL A 197 -22.51 -3.91 10.34
C VAL A 197 -21.82 -5.06 11.09
N ALA A 198 -21.82 -5.03 12.42
CA ALA A 198 -21.20 -6.08 13.24
C ALA A 198 -21.91 -7.44 13.06
N ALA A 199 -23.24 -7.46 13.02
CA ALA A 199 -24.03 -8.67 12.77
C ALA A 199 -23.76 -9.27 11.37
N GLU A 200 -23.58 -8.42 10.36
CA GLU A 200 -23.33 -8.89 8.99
C GLU A 200 -21.89 -9.40 8.81
N VAL A 201 -20.94 -8.80 9.55
CA VAL A 201 -19.53 -9.24 9.61
C VAL A 201 -19.38 -10.57 10.34
N THR A 202 -20.10 -10.82 11.45
CA THR A 202 -20.05 -12.12 12.13
C THR A 202 -20.57 -13.23 11.23
N LYS A 203 -21.67 -13.00 10.51
CA LYS A 203 -22.20 -13.93 9.51
C LYS A 203 -21.21 -14.15 8.34
N LEU A 204 -20.50 -13.12 7.89
CA LEU A 204 -19.44 -13.27 6.87
C LEU A 204 -18.28 -14.15 7.35
N LEU A 205 -17.87 -14.03 8.61
CA LEU A 205 -16.81 -14.86 9.20
C LEU A 205 -17.23 -16.32 9.32
N GLN A 206 -18.49 -16.58 9.71
CA GLN A 206 -19.07 -17.91 9.75
C GLN A 206 -19.07 -18.57 8.36
N LEU A 207 -19.60 -17.88 7.33
CA LEU A 207 -19.63 -18.40 5.96
C LEU A 207 -18.22 -18.67 5.40
N LYS A 208 -17.25 -17.82 5.72
CA LYS A 208 -15.84 -18.06 5.34
C LYS A 208 -15.25 -19.27 6.04
N SER A 209 -15.64 -19.52 7.29
CA SER A 209 -15.18 -20.71 8.02
C SER A 209 -15.78 -22.00 7.43
N GLU A 210 -17.07 -21.99 7.08
CA GLU A 210 -17.74 -23.11 6.41
C GLU A 210 -17.13 -23.40 5.04
N LEU A 211 -16.84 -22.36 4.27
CA LEU A 211 -16.15 -22.48 2.98
C LEU A 211 -14.76 -23.11 3.15
N ALA A 212 -13.97 -22.63 4.11
CA ALA A 212 -12.64 -23.17 4.37
C ALA A 212 -12.68 -24.65 4.83
N VAL A 213 -13.64 -25.02 5.69
CA VAL A 213 -13.89 -26.41 6.06
C VAL A 213 -14.30 -27.26 4.84
N ALA A 214 -15.18 -26.74 3.97
CA ALA A 214 -15.62 -27.42 2.76
C ALA A 214 -14.49 -27.63 1.74
N LEU A 215 -13.52 -26.71 1.67
CA LEU A 215 -12.32 -26.84 0.84
C LEU A 215 -11.19 -27.65 1.47
N GLY A 216 -11.39 -28.15 2.70
CA GLY A 216 -10.35 -28.85 3.45
C GLY A 216 -9.17 -27.95 3.87
N VAL A 217 -9.37 -26.63 3.86
CA VAL A 217 -8.39 -25.64 4.32
C VAL A 217 -8.67 -25.35 5.80
N ASP A 218 -7.75 -25.74 6.66
CA ASP A 218 -7.89 -25.61 8.12
C ASP A 218 -8.11 -24.14 8.53
N VAL A 219 -9.34 -23.84 8.99
CA VAL A 219 -9.83 -22.52 9.43
C VAL A 219 -8.97 -21.89 10.54
N SER A 220 -8.18 -22.70 11.25
CA SER A 220 -7.24 -22.27 12.29
C SER A 220 -6.05 -21.49 11.72
N SER A 221 -5.76 -21.65 10.42
CA SER A 221 -4.65 -20.95 9.74
C SER A 221 -4.98 -19.51 9.32
N LEU A 222 -6.27 -19.14 9.32
CA LEU A 222 -6.77 -17.81 8.92
C LEU A 222 -7.22 -16.94 10.11
N SER A 223 -7.24 -17.48 11.33
CA SER A 223 -7.67 -16.78 12.54
C SER A 223 -6.65 -16.93 13.67
N ALA A 224 -5.63 -16.07 13.69
CA ALA A 224 -4.87 -15.77 14.91
C ALA A 224 -5.11 -14.31 15.29
N PRO A 225 -5.74 -14.04 16.47
CA PRO A 225 -4.96 -14.02 17.70
C PRO A 225 -5.68 -14.63 18.92
N SER A 226 -4.94 -15.32 19.80
CA SER A 226 -4.87 -15.01 21.25
C SER A 226 -4.27 -16.14 22.11
N LYS A 227 -3.45 -15.72 23.10
CA LYS A 227 -3.28 -16.25 24.47
C LYS A 227 -2.84 -17.71 24.68
N SER A 228 -1.62 -17.86 25.22
CA SER A 228 -1.23 -18.94 26.14
C SER A 228 -0.68 -18.30 27.43
N SER A 229 -1.46 -18.16 28.51
CA SER A 229 -1.73 -19.16 29.57
C SER A 229 -0.48 -19.70 30.28
N LYS A 230 -0.13 -19.01 31.37
CA LYS A 230 0.45 -19.48 32.64
C LYS A 230 0.40 -21.01 32.83
N LYS A 231 1.57 -21.66 32.94
CA LYS A 231 1.68 -23.01 33.54
C LYS A 231 2.81 -23.03 34.56
N LYS A 232 2.35 -23.16 35.81
CA LYS A 232 3.07 -23.44 37.05
C LYS A 232 3.56 -24.89 36.99
N LYS A 233 4.86 -25.13 37.13
CA LYS A 233 5.43 -26.18 37.96
C LYS A 233 6.92 -25.91 38.15
#